data_AF-A0A9E1DSW5-F1
#
_entry.id   AF-A0A9E1DSW5-F1
#
_cell.length_a   1.000
_cell.length_b   1.000
_cell.length_c   1.000
_cell.angle_alpha   90.00
_cell.angle_beta   90.00
_cell.angle_gamma   90.00
#
_symmetry.space_group_name_H-M   'P 1'
#
loop_
_entity.id
_entity.type
_entity.pdbx_description
1 polymer ?
#
loop_
_entity_poly.entity_id
_entity_poly.type
_entity_poly.pdbx_seq_one_letter_code
_entity_poly.pdbx_strand_id
1 'polypeptide(L)'
;MYVELNPAVPPIEPTRFARCRLNGLLRIVGPIVRVLLRRYVAGVEVVGREHLDGGPYLVLMNHACPFDPVLLTFYARMVPHFLVTEPFMADRPAARFAAWLGQIPKRKLEPDARAMRMMKRWCGVGGSVATFPEGQFPWDGIPLPLQPGLGDLVRYLEVPLVTVRLINGDRLWPAWAKSPRRTRLRIEIDPPRKFEGAEATDSNVEAYVAERIRVDPDECVRWPATGKNLAEGLARFLRFCFACGADDALEDSDEALVCAGCGGRWEVSGENRLRGPAGEFSIAEAWAKVRSALDRRWSKGTVDLIGLGEVSVIDASKPQWKPVTRGKLALAGGILSVGTWQVPIADVVAHTMDWGDLILIRTRRQRIALRLPDDSRAVWTYAFDRRTTRAV
;
A
#
# COMPACT_ATOMS: atom_id res chain seq x y z
N MET A 1 -16.87 21.42 18.60
CA MET A 1 -16.07 20.55 19.49
C MET A 1 -14.95 19.94 18.65
N TYR A 2 -13.70 20.29 18.96
CA TYR A 2 -12.52 20.04 18.12
C TYR A 2 -12.03 18.60 18.31
N VAL A 3 -11.72 17.89 17.22
CA VAL A 3 -11.02 16.60 17.29
C VAL A 3 -9.62 16.84 16.76
N GLU A 4 -8.66 17.03 17.66
CA GLU A 4 -7.21 16.92 17.39
C GLU A 4 -6.90 15.59 16.70
N LEU A 5 -5.96 15.57 15.76
CA LEU A 5 -5.26 14.33 15.43
C LEU A 5 -3.90 14.36 16.13
N ASN A 6 -4.04 14.30 17.45
CA ASN A 6 -3.38 13.20 18.13
C ASN A 6 -3.76 11.92 17.37
N PRO A 7 -2.85 11.00 17.02
CA PRO A 7 -3.31 9.66 16.66
C PRO A 7 -4.36 9.27 17.70
N ALA A 8 -5.46 8.66 17.29
CA ALA A 8 -6.60 8.49 18.20
C ALA A 8 -6.18 7.84 19.55
N VAL A 9 -5.01 7.18 19.54
CA VAL A 9 -4.14 6.94 20.69
C VAL A 9 -2.68 7.40 20.43
N PRO A 10 -2.02 8.12 21.36
CA PRO A 10 -0.60 8.50 21.25
C PRO A 10 0.31 7.27 21.05
N PRO A 11 1.41 7.39 20.27
CA PRO A 11 2.34 6.26 20.11
C PRO A 11 3.01 5.94 21.45
N ILE A 12 3.36 4.67 21.63
CA ILE A 12 4.11 4.25 22.81
C ILE A 12 5.50 4.90 22.80
N GLU A 13 5.89 5.47 23.94
CA GLU A 13 7.23 6.02 24.14
C GLU A 13 8.32 4.93 24.02
N PRO A 14 9.35 5.14 23.16
CA PRO A 14 10.45 4.19 23.01
C PRO A 14 11.24 4.05 24.31
N THR A 15 11.07 2.92 24.98
CA THR A 15 11.80 2.56 26.21
C THR A 15 12.19 1.08 26.16
N ARG A 16 13.27 0.72 26.86
CA ARG A 16 13.67 -0.70 26.99
C ARG A 16 12.55 -1.54 27.59
N PHE A 17 11.82 -0.99 28.57
CA PHE A 17 10.67 -1.65 29.20
C PHE A 17 9.55 -1.92 28.18
N ALA A 18 9.14 -0.90 27.40
CA ALA A 18 8.13 -1.06 26.36
C ALA A 18 8.55 -2.13 25.34
N ARG A 19 9.80 -2.09 24.86
CA ARG A 19 10.36 -3.10 23.96
C ARG A 19 10.28 -4.52 24.55
N CYS A 20 10.72 -4.71 25.79
CA CYS A 20 10.68 -6.03 26.45
C CYS A 20 9.24 -6.52 26.62
N ARG A 21 8.33 -5.64 27.03
CA ARG A 21 6.89 -5.95 27.16
C ARG A 21 6.29 -6.41 25.83
N LEU A 22 6.55 -5.69 24.74
CA LEU A 22 6.05 -6.04 23.40
C LEU A 22 6.58 -7.41 22.93
N ASN A 23 7.87 -7.67 23.12
CA ASN A 23 8.47 -8.96 22.76
C ASN A 23 7.91 -10.11 23.62
N GLY A 24 7.74 -9.91 24.93
CA GLY A 24 7.11 -10.89 25.81
C GLY A 24 5.67 -11.19 25.39
N LEU A 25 4.92 -10.14 25.05
CA LEU A 25 3.55 -10.25 24.58
C LEU A 25 3.44 -10.99 23.24
N LEU A 26 4.34 -10.72 22.29
CA LEU A 26 4.41 -11.47 21.03
C LEU A 26 4.66 -12.96 21.26
N ARG A 27 5.48 -13.33 22.25
CA ARG A 27 5.73 -14.75 22.59
C ARG A 27 4.48 -15.45 23.12
N ILE A 28 3.65 -14.74 23.91
CA ILE A 28 2.42 -15.27 24.51
C ILE A 28 1.27 -15.29 23.49
N VAL A 29 1.03 -14.18 22.81
CA VAL A 29 -0.12 -13.97 21.92
C VAL A 29 0.15 -14.52 20.51
N GLY A 30 1.42 -14.60 20.10
CA GLY A 30 1.79 -15.01 18.75
C GLY A 30 1.28 -16.38 18.31
N PRO A 31 1.35 -17.45 19.13
CA PRO A 31 0.73 -18.73 18.78
C PRO A 31 -0.77 -18.64 18.53
N ILE A 32 -1.51 -17.88 19.36
CA ILE A 32 -2.95 -17.67 19.23
C ILE A 32 -3.25 -16.95 17.91
N VAL A 33 -2.54 -15.86 17.62
CA VAL A 33 -2.72 -15.11 16.38
C VAL A 33 -2.39 -15.97 15.16
N ARG A 34 -1.32 -16.76 15.18
CA ARG A 34 -1.02 -17.69 14.07
C ARG A 34 -2.13 -18.71 13.85
N VAL A 35 -2.77 -19.21 14.92
CA VAL A 35 -3.94 -20.11 14.80
C VAL A 35 -5.11 -19.38 14.15
N LEU A 36 -5.43 -18.16 14.60
CA LEU A 36 -6.49 -17.34 13.99
C LEU A 36 -6.21 -17.04 12.51
N LEU A 37 -4.94 -16.78 12.16
CA LEU A 37 -4.52 -16.53 10.78
C LEU A 37 -4.63 -17.77 9.89
N ARG A 38 -4.76 -19.01 10.40
CA ARG A 38 -4.90 -20.23 9.57
C ARG A 38 -6.13 -20.22 8.65
N ARG A 39 -7.12 -19.38 8.97
CA ARG A 39 -8.26 -19.13 8.08
C ARG A 39 -7.84 -18.58 6.71
N TYR A 40 -6.79 -17.76 6.67
CA TYR A 40 -6.28 -17.10 5.46
C TYR A 40 -4.88 -17.61 5.06
N VAL A 41 -4.09 -18.06 6.03
CA VAL A 41 -2.70 -18.49 5.82
C VAL A 41 -2.61 -20.00 6.00
N ALA A 42 -2.67 -20.73 4.88
CA ALA A 42 -2.62 -22.19 4.85
C ALA A 42 -1.25 -22.75 5.27
N GLY A 43 -0.18 -21.97 5.13
CA GLY A 43 1.17 -22.31 5.55
C GLY A 43 2.14 -21.17 5.26
N VAL A 44 3.23 -21.08 6.02
CA VAL A 44 4.29 -20.09 5.81
C VAL A 44 5.65 -20.78 5.85
N GLU A 45 6.42 -20.64 4.79
CA GLU A 45 7.85 -20.97 4.77
C GLU A 45 8.64 -19.74 5.23
N VAL A 46 9.48 -19.87 6.26
CA VAL A 46 10.35 -18.78 6.72
C VAL A 46 11.80 -19.21 6.55
N VAL A 47 12.55 -18.48 5.73
CA VAL A 47 13.96 -18.72 5.42
C VAL A 47 14.80 -17.57 5.97
N GLY A 48 15.91 -17.87 6.67
CA GLY A 48 16.80 -16.86 7.23
C GLY A 48 16.27 -16.19 8.50
N ARG A 49 15.40 -16.84 9.27
CA ARG A 49 14.81 -16.27 10.49
C ARG A 49 15.88 -15.87 11.52
N GLU A 50 16.95 -16.66 11.60
CA GLU A 50 18.13 -16.45 12.43
C GLU A 50 18.85 -15.12 12.16
N HIS A 51 18.68 -14.54 10.97
CA HIS A 51 19.24 -13.23 10.63
C HIS A 51 18.59 -12.06 11.41
N LEU A 52 17.47 -12.32 12.09
CA LEU A 52 16.79 -11.34 12.94
C LEU A 52 17.11 -11.54 14.43
N ASP A 53 18.01 -12.46 14.78
CA ASP A 53 18.44 -12.69 16.15
C ASP A 53 19.48 -11.62 16.55
N GLY A 54 19.09 -10.65 17.40
CA GLY A 54 20.03 -9.70 18.01
C GLY A 54 19.97 -8.24 17.56
N GLY A 55 18.83 -7.77 17.05
CA GLY A 55 18.61 -6.37 16.63
C GLY A 55 19.09 -5.29 17.63
N PRO A 56 19.16 -4.02 17.19
CA PRO A 56 18.21 -3.40 16.26
C PRO A 56 18.62 -3.52 14.79
N TYR A 57 17.60 -3.55 13.91
CA TYR A 57 17.75 -3.53 12.46
C TYR A 57 16.87 -2.45 11.83
N LEU A 58 17.29 -1.97 10.66
CA LEU A 58 16.40 -1.35 9.69
C LEU A 58 15.91 -2.44 8.74
N VAL A 59 14.64 -2.83 8.85
CA VAL A 59 14.03 -3.83 7.97
C VAL A 59 13.36 -3.14 6.79
N LEU A 60 13.78 -3.48 5.57
CA LEU A 60 13.17 -3.00 4.32
C LEU A 60 12.55 -4.18 3.58
N MET A 61 11.27 -4.08 3.24
CA MET A 61 10.53 -5.19 2.62
C MET A 61 9.62 -4.73 1.51
N ASN A 62 9.37 -5.62 0.53
CA ASN A 62 8.37 -5.36 -0.49
C ASN A 62 6.97 -5.28 0.12
N HIS A 63 6.09 -4.49 -0.50
CA HIS A 63 4.74 -4.28 0.01
C HIS A 63 3.69 -5.08 -0.78
N ALA A 64 3.69 -6.40 -0.68
CA ALA A 64 2.80 -7.26 -1.46
C ALA A 64 1.31 -7.11 -1.11
N CYS A 65 0.95 -6.87 0.16
CA CYS A 65 -0.46 -6.73 0.57
C CYS A 65 -0.66 -5.94 1.87
N PRO A 66 -1.90 -5.55 2.21
CA PRO A 66 -2.20 -4.84 3.46
C PRO A 66 -1.84 -5.63 4.74
N PHE A 67 -1.70 -6.95 4.65
CA PHE A 67 -1.38 -7.83 5.78
C PHE A 67 0.12 -8.00 6.07
N ASP A 68 1.01 -7.43 5.24
CA ASP A 68 2.45 -7.67 5.36
C ASP A 68 3.04 -7.40 6.76
N PRO A 69 2.68 -6.30 7.47
CA PRO A 69 3.22 -6.04 8.81
C PRO A 69 2.86 -7.12 9.83
N VAL A 70 1.63 -7.64 9.74
CA VAL A 70 1.12 -8.72 10.60
C VAL A 70 1.84 -10.01 10.28
N LEU A 71 2.00 -10.33 9.00
CA LEU A 71 2.69 -11.53 8.54
C LEU A 71 4.14 -11.56 9.02
N LEU A 72 4.89 -10.47 8.82
CA LEU A 72 6.26 -10.38 9.32
C LEU A 72 6.32 -10.56 10.84
N THR A 73 5.51 -9.79 11.57
CA THR A 73 5.53 -9.79 13.05
C THR A 73 5.33 -11.20 13.63
N PHE A 74 4.30 -11.90 13.18
CA PHE A 74 3.90 -13.17 13.80
C PHE A 74 4.63 -14.41 13.26
N TYR A 75 5.10 -14.39 12.01
CA TYR A 75 5.81 -15.53 11.41
C TYR A 75 7.34 -15.39 11.47
N ALA A 76 7.91 -14.18 11.34
CA ALA A 76 9.33 -13.96 11.63
C ALA A 76 9.62 -13.83 13.14
N ARG A 77 8.57 -13.75 13.98
CA ARG A 77 8.64 -13.75 15.45
C ARG A 77 9.46 -12.58 16.01
N MET A 78 9.38 -11.43 15.35
CA MET A 78 9.98 -10.16 15.78
C MET A 78 8.90 -9.08 15.93
N VAL A 79 9.14 -8.05 16.75
CA VAL A 79 8.28 -6.86 16.82
C VAL A 79 8.97 -5.69 16.12
N PRO A 80 8.77 -5.52 14.80
CA PRO A 80 9.23 -4.34 14.10
C PRO A 80 8.32 -3.14 14.36
N HIS A 81 8.93 -1.97 14.49
CA HIS A 81 8.25 -0.68 14.55
C HIS A 81 8.15 -0.09 13.13
N PHE A 82 7.04 -0.40 12.45
CA PHE A 82 6.69 0.12 11.14
C PHE A 82 6.28 1.58 11.16
N LEU A 83 6.60 2.27 10.07
CA LEU A 83 5.92 3.52 9.70
C LEU A 83 4.48 3.22 9.28
N VAL A 84 3.52 3.83 9.98
CA VAL A 84 2.07 3.68 9.72
C VAL A 84 1.48 5.03 9.37
N THR A 85 0.73 5.06 8.28
CA THR A 85 0.20 6.29 7.68
C THR A 85 -0.84 6.97 8.57
N GLU A 86 -0.92 8.30 8.51
CA GLU A 86 -1.95 9.08 9.21
C GLU A 86 -3.41 8.61 9.00
N PRO A 87 -3.87 8.24 7.78
CA PRO A 87 -5.22 7.66 7.58
C PRO A 87 -5.52 6.48 8.50
N PHE A 88 -4.58 5.54 8.59
CA PHE A 88 -4.71 4.37 9.46
C PHE A 88 -4.74 4.77 10.94
N MET A 89 -3.97 5.80 11.31
CA MET A 89 -3.93 6.34 12.67
C MET A 89 -5.11 7.26 13.04
N ALA A 90 -5.94 7.64 12.05
CA ALA A 90 -7.16 8.41 12.25
C ALA A 90 -8.36 7.52 12.63
N ASP A 91 -8.37 6.26 12.17
CA ASP A 91 -9.34 5.26 12.59
C ASP A 91 -9.04 4.78 14.02
N ARG A 92 -9.99 4.91 14.96
CA ARG A 92 -9.69 4.67 16.39
C ARG A 92 -9.31 3.22 16.69
N PRO A 93 -10.03 2.19 16.21
CA PRO A 93 -9.63 0.79 16.39
C PRO A 93 -8.24 0.49 15.80
N ALA A 94 -7.98 0.91 14.56
CA ALA A 94 -6.71 0.70 13.89
C ALA A 94 -5.56 1.42 14.62
N ALA A 95 -5.76 2.69 15.01
CA ALA A 95 -4.80 3.47 15.78
C ALA A 95 -4.49 2.85 17.14
N ARG A 96 -5.50 2.32 17.85
CA ARG A 96 -5.30 1.59 19.12
C ARG A 96 -4.43 0.37 18.92
N PHE A 97 -4.70 -0.42 17.88
CA PHE A 97 -3.94 -1.62 17.57
C PHE A 97 -2.49 -1.30 17.17
N ALA A 98 -2.29 -0.33 16.27
CA ALA A 98 -0.98 0.14 15.87
C ALA A 98 -0.19 0.73 17.04
N ALA A 99 -0.81 1.60 17.85
CA ALA A 99 -0.17 2.16 19.03
C ALA A 99 0.22 1.06 20.02
N TRP A 100 -0.66 0.07 20.26
CA TRP A 100 -0.38 -1.07 21.14
C TRP A 100 0.82 -1.90 20.68
N LEU A 101 1.03 -2.06 19.37
CA LEU A 101 2.23 -2.71 18.79
C LEU A 101 3.47 -1.79 18.75
N GLY A 102 3.37 -0.54 19.19
CA GLY A 102 4.47 0.43 19.16
C GLY A 102 4.79 0.95 17.77
N GLN A 103 3.81 0.98 16.85
CA GLN A 103 3.99 1.47 15.49
C GLN A 103 4.18 3.00 15.45
N ILE A 104 4.86 3.48 14.41
CA ILE A 104 5.34 4.86 14.27
C ILE A 104 4.43 5.63 13.30
N PRO A 105 3.64 6.62 13.75
CA PRO A 105 2.84 7.44 12.84
C PRO A 105 3.71 8.21 11.86
N LYS A 106 3.35 8.21 10.57
CA LYS A 106 4.03 8.92 9.49
C LYS A 106 3.04 9.74 8.66
N ARG A 107 3.39 11.01 8.43
CA ARG A 107 2.68 11.87 7.45
C ARG A 107 3.16 11.56 6.03
N LYS A 108 2.26 11.20 5.11
CA LYS A 108 2.62 11.02 3.69
C LYS A 108 2.69 12.36 2.95
N LEU A 109 3.46 12.41 1.86
CA LEU A 109 3.66 13.56 0.95
C LEU A 109 4.40 14.76 1.55
N GLU A 110 4.87 14.67 2.79
CA GLU A 110 5.63 15.72 3.48
C GLU A 110 6.80 15.12 4.28
N PRO A 111 7.92 15.84 4.45
CA PRO A 111 8.98 15.47 5.37
C PRO A 111 8.43 15.31 6.79
N ASP A 112 8.88 14.27 7.51
CA ASP A 112 8.39 13.96 8.86
C ASP A 112 9.55 13.67 9.80
N ALA A 113 10.17 14.73 10.30
CA ALA A 113 11.27 14.64 11.26
C ALA A 113 10.85 13.99 12.59
N ARG A 114 9.55 13.99 12.94
CA ARG A 114 9.05 13.33 14.15
C ARG A 114 9.13 11.82 14.00
N ALA A 115 8.66 11.27 12.88
CA ALA A 115 8.76 9.85 12.59
C ALA A 115 10.22 9.38 12.59
N MET A 116 11.11 10.13 11.93
CA MET A 116 12.55 9.84 11.89
C MET A 116 13.18 9.79 13.30
N ARG A 117 12.95 10.81 14.14
CA ARG A 117 13.44 10.81 15.53
C ARG A 117 12.90 9.62 16.33
N MET A 118 11.64 9.24 16.11
CA MET A 118 11.05 8.10 16.81
C MET A 118 11.65 6.77 16.36
N MET A 119 11.97 6.60 15.07
CA MET A 119 12.74 5.45 14.58
C MET A 119 14.11 5.37 15.27
N LYS A 120 14.88 6.47 15.29
CA LYS A 120 16.20 6.51 15.95
C LYS A 120 16.09 6.18 17.45
N ARG A 121 15.06 6.67 18.14
CA ARG A 121 14.81 6.36 19.56
C ARG A 121 14.49 4.87 19.78
N TRP A 122 13.68 4.25 18.93
CA TRP A 122 13.43 2.80 18.99
C TRP A 122 14.72 2.01 18.78
N CYS A 123 15.52 2.36 17.76
CA CYS A 123 16.84 1.76 17.55
C CYS A 123 17.75 1.93 18.79
N GLY A 124 17.78 3.11 19.41
CA GLY A 124 18.60 3.40 20.59
C GLY A 124 18.23 2.58 21.84
N VAL A 125 16.97 2.12 21.95
CA VAL A 125 16.55 1.17 23.00
C VAL A 125 16.64 -0.30 22.56
N GLY A 126 17.24 -0.55 21.39
CA GLY A 126 17.47 -1.86 20.78
C GLY A 126 16.22 -2.48 20.15
N GLY A 127 15.25 -1.67 19.73
CA GLY A 127 14.10 -2.11 18.93
C GLY A 127 14.38 -1.96 17.43
N SER A 128 13.92 -2.90 16.62
CA SER A 128 14.06 -2.82 15.16
C SER A 128 12.92 -2.00 14.55
N VAL A 129 13.24 -1.22 13.53
CA VAL A 129 12.27 -0.43 12.77
C VAL A 129 12.09 -1.05 11.39
N ALA A 130 10.91 -0.86 10.79
CA ALA A 130 10.63 -1.39 9.47
C ALA A 130 9.91 -0.37 8.60
N THR A 131 10.11 -0.46 7.28
CA THR A 131 9.33 0.32 6.33
C THR A 131 9.29 -0.37 4.97
N PHE A 132 8.29 -0.01 4.19
CA PHE A 132 8.18 -0.38 2.79
C PHE A 132 8.83 0.72 1.96
N PRO A 133 9.99 0.48 1.31
CA PRO A 133 10.67 1.51 0.54
C PRO A 133 9.86 1.96 -0.68
N GLU A 134 8.89 1.17 -1.15
CA GLU A 134 7.92 1.52 -2.19
C GLU A 134 6.94 2.65 -1.76
N GLY A 135 6.70 2.82 -0.46
CA GLY A 135 5.81 3.84 0.12
C GLY A 135 4.30 3.55 0.02
N GLN A 136 3.89 2.62 -0.83
CA GLN A 136 2.52 2.09 -0.96
C GLN A 136 2.59 0.65 -1.51
N PHE A 137 1.51 -0.12 -1.38
CA PHE A 137 1.40 -1.44 -2.02
C PHE A 137 1.01 -1.30 -3.50
N PRO A 138 1.44 -2.23 -4.37
CA PRO A 138 1.04 -2.25 -5.76
C PRO A 138 -0.39 -2.79 -5.90
N TRP A 139 -1.09 -2.29 -6.91
CA TRP A 139 -2.51 -2.57 -7.06
C TRP A 139 -2.82 -3.62 -8.08
N ASP A 140 -2.02 -3.65 -9.13
CA ASP A 140 -1.96 -4.70 -10.12
C ASP A 140 -1.03 -5.86 -9.72
N GLY A 141 -0.35 -5.73 -8.57
CA GLY A 141 0.62 -6.69 -8.05
C GLY A 141 2.06 -6.45 -8.51
N ILE A 142 2.29 -5.51 -9.44
CA ILE A 142 3.63 -5.24 -9.96
C ILE A 142 4.41 -4.35 -8.98
N PRO A 143 5.62 -4.75 -8.51
CA PRO A 143 6.41 -3.96 -7.58
C PRO A 143 6.58 -2.51 -8.02
N LEU A 144 6.47 -1.57 -7.07
CA LEU A 144 6.63 -0.15 -7.36
C LEU A 144 8.10 0.28 -7.27
N PRO A 145 8.47 1.41 -7.91
CA PRO A 145 9.77 2.02 -7.68
C PRO A 145 9.99 2.39 -6.21
N LEU A 146 11.24 2.32 -5.77
CA LEU A 146 11.61 2.75 -4.43
C LEU A 146 11.50 4.28 -4.32
N GLN A 147 11.08 4.76 -3.15
CA GLN A 147 11.15 6.17 -2.81
C GLN A 147 12.61 6.55 -2.52
N PRO A 148 13.05 7.76 -2.93
CA PRO A 148 14.42 8.20 -2.70
C PRO A 148 14.71 8.43 -1.21
N GLY A 149 16.00 8.44 -0.84
CA GLY A 149 16.47 8.81 0.50
C GLY A 149 16.72 7.61 1.42
N LEU A 150 16.87 6.40 0.87
CA LEU A 150 17.19 5.21 1.67
C LEU A 150 18.62 5.26 2.24
N GLY A 151 19.58 5.84 1.52
CA GLY A 151 20.95 6.02 2.00
C GLY A 151 21.02 7.03 3.15
N ASP A 152 20.32 8.16 3.03
CA ASP A 152 20.10 9.09 4.14
C ASP A 152 19.49 8.40 5.37
N LEU A 153 18.48 7.55 5.18
CA LEU A 153 17.84 6.80 6.27
C LEU A 153 18.82 5.83 6.94
N VAL A 154 19.59 5.07 6.16
CA VAL A 154 20.59 4.12 6.68
C VAL A 154 21.67 4.87 7.47
N ARG A 155 22.21 5.97 6.92
CA ARG A 155 23.20 6.82 7.61
C ARG A 155 22.64 7.44 8.88
N TYR A 156 21.38 7.87 8.87
CA TYR A 156 20.75 8.47 10.05
C TYR A 156 20.54 7.46 11.18
N LEU A 157 20.09 6.25 10.86
CA LEU A 157 19.78 5.24 11.88
C LEU A 157 21.02 4.53 12.43
N GLU A 158 22.06 4.34 11.62
CA GLU A 158 23.34 3.71 12.00
C GLU A 158 23.16 2.28 12.56
N VAL A 159 22.16 1.55 12.05
CA VAL A 159 21.89 0.15 12.38
C VAL A 159 22.03 -0.72 11.14
N PRO A 160 22.34 -2.03 11.27
CA PRO A 160 22.38 -2.91 10.12
C PRO A 160 21.03 -2.98 9.40
N LEU A 161 21.09 -2.99 8.07
CA LEU A 161 19.96 -3.12 7.17
C LEU A 161 19.69 -4.61 6.88
N VAL A 162 18.42 -5.01 6.96
CA VAL A 162 17.96 -6.34 6.61
C VAL A 162 16.87 -6.20 5.55
N THR A 163 17.05 -6.86 4.41
CA THR A 163 16.01 -6.96 3.37
C THR A 163 15.14 -8.17 3.63
N VAL A 164 13.84 -8.02 3.41
CA VAL A 164 12.85 -9.09 3.53
C VAL A 164 11.99 -9.15 2.28
N ARG A 165 11.78 -10.36 1.77
CA ARG A 165 10.83 -10.64 0.70
C ARG A 165 9.64 -11.40 1.25
N LEU A 166 8.44 -10.85 1.10
CA LEU A 166 7.20 -11.59 1.22
C LEU A 166 6.73 -12.02 -0.17
N ILE A 167 6.74 -13.33 -0.39
CA ILE A 167 6.32 -13.96 -1.63
C ILE A 167 4.87 -14.41 -1.47
N ASN A 168 4.07 -14.18 -2.52
CA ASN A 168 2.67 -14.61 -2.64
C ASN A 168 1.67 -13.84 -1.76
N GLY A 169 2.07 -12.70 -1.17
CA GLY A 169 1.17 -11.83 -0.40
C GLY A 169 0.08 -11.19 -1.27
N ASP A 170 0.38 -10.93 -2.53
CA ASP A 170 -0.54 -10.43 -3.55
C ASP A 170 -1.64 -11.45 -3.92
N ARG A 171 -1.43 -12.75 -3.62
CA ARG A 171 -2.49 -13.78 -3.69
C ARG A 171 -3.31 -13.83 -2.41
N LEU A 172 -2.72 -13.50 -1.26
CA LEU A 172 -3.45 -13.44 0.01
C LEU A 172 -4.47 -12.30 0.01
N TRP A 173 -4.05 -11.07 -0.24
CA TRP A 173 -4.98 -9.92 -0.23
C TRP A 173 -4.56 -8.84 -1.22
N PRO A 174 -4.85 -9.04 -2.53
CA PRO A 174 -4.61 -7.99 -3.51
C PRO A 174 -5.34 -6.70 -3.13
N ALA A 175 -4.77 -5.56 -3.49
CA ALA A 175 -5.30 -4.24 -3.15
C ALA A 175 -6.74 -3.98 -3.62
N TRP A 176 -7.14 -4.62 -4.74
CA TRP A 176 -8.48 -4.52 -5.29
C TRP A 176 -9.50 -5.43 -4.59
N ALA A 177 -9.04 -6.49 -3.92
CA ALA A 177 -9.92 -7.50 -3.35
C ALA A 177 -10.62 -6.99 -2.08
N LYS A 178 -11.92 -7.24 -1.96
CA LYS A 178 -12.72 -6.81 -0.79
C LYS A 178 -12.33 -7.49 0.51
N SER A 179 -11.72 -8.67 0.46
CA SER A 179 -11.31 -9.43 1.66
C SER A 179 -10.08 -10.32 1.41
N PRO A 180 -9.36 -10.72 2.47
CA PRO A 180 -8.27 -11.68 2.34
C PRO A 180 -8.78 -13.06 1.91
N ARG A 181 -8.00 -13.72 1.05
CA ARG A 181 -8.22 -15.07 0.53
C ARG A 181 -7.33 -16.07 1.26
N ARG A 182 -7.48 -17.37 0.97
CA ARG A 182 -6.67 -18.41 1.62
C ARG A 182 -5.53 -18.88 0.73
N THR A 183 -4.28 -18.71 1.16
CA THR A 183 -3.10 -19.15 0.41
C THR A 183 -1.91 -19.55 1.32
N ARG A 184 -0.82 -20.04 0.72
CA ARG A 184 0.48 -20.24 1.38
C ARG A 184 1.41 -19.07 1.07
N LEU A 185 2.35 -18.81 1.97
CA LEU A 185 3.28 -17.68 1.87
C LEU A 185 4.71 -18.15 2.07
N ARG A 186 5.66 -17.33 1.62
CA ARG A 186 7.06 -17.48 1.97
C ARG A 186 7.67 -16.15 2.35
N ILE A 187 8.44 -16.15 3.44
CA ILE A 187 9.18 -15.01 3.94
C ILE A 187 10.67 -15.37 3.83
N GLU A 188 11.40 -14.62 3.02
CA GLU A 188 12.86 -14.75 2.90
C GLU A 188 13.52 -13.53 3.54
N ILE A 189 14.46 -13.78 4.44
CA ILE A 189 15.15 -12.75 5.21
C ILE A 189 16.64 -12.84 4.92
N ASP A 190 17.20 -11.78 4.36
CA ASP A 190 18.61 -11.74 4.02
C ASP A 190 19.48 -11.46 5.27
N PRO A 191 20.78 -11.83 5.26
CA PRO A 191 21.71 -11.49 6.34
C PRO A 191 21.78 -9.97 6.58
N PRO A 192 21.99 -9.52 7.85
CA PRO A 192 22.15 -8.10 8.13
C PRO A 192 23.40 -7.53 7.46
N ARG A 193 23.25 -6.38 6.80
CA ARG A 193 24.36 -5.64 6.17
C ARG A 193 24.47 -4.25 6.79
N LYS A 194 25.67 -3.88 7.22
CA LYS A 194 25.97 -2.50 7.59
C LYS A 194 26.55 -1.77 6.37
N PHE A 195 26.03 -0.59 6.07
CA PHE A 195 26.60 0.29 5.06
C PHE A 195 27.42 1.37 5.78
N GLU A 196 28.66 1.60 5.35
CA GLU A 196 29.58 2.54 5.98
C GLU A 196 30.24 3.44 4.93
N GLY A 197 30.63 4.65 5.36
CA GLY A 197 31.40 5.59 4.53
C GLY A 197 30.79 5.83 3.14
N ALA A 198 31.61 5.61 2.12
CA ALA A 198 31.24 5.83 0.72
C ALA A 198 30.21 4.82 0.17
N GLU A 199 29.93 3.72 0.87
CA GLU A 199 28.91 2.75 0.43
C GLU A 199 27.48 3.21 0.74
N ALA A 200 27.29 4.05 1.76
CA ALA A 200 25.98 4.47 2.26
C ALA A 200 25.36 5.63 1.45
N THR A 201 25.56 5.63 0.13
CA THR A 201 24.89 6.56 -0.80
C THR A 201 23.49 6.07 -1.12
N ASP A 202 22.59 6.98 -1.48
CA ASP A 202 21.22 6.63 -1.87
C ASP A 202 21.22 5.63 -3.02
N SER A 203 21.98 5.89 -4.09
CA SER A 203 22.05 5.00 -5.25
C SER A 203 22.51 3.58 -4.92
N ASN A 204 23.53 3.41 -4.08
CA ASN A 204 24.04 2.09 -3.70
C ASN A 204 23.03 1.32 -2.85
N VAL A 205 22.44 2.00 -1.86
CA VAL A 205 21.45 1.39 -0.96
C VAL A 205 20.18 1.04 -1.72
N GLU A 206 19.68 1.95 -2.57
CA GLU A 206 18.48 1.72 -3.39
C GLU A 206 18.69 0.59 -4.38
N ALA A 207 19.84 0.51 -5.07
CA ALA A 207 20.15 -0.60 -5.97
C ALA A 207 20.19 -1.95 -5.22
N TYR A 208 20.87 -1.98 -4.06
CA TYR A 208 20.93 -3.17 -3.21
C TYR A 208 19.55 -3.65 -2.77
N VAL A 209 18.70 -2.70 -2.32
CA VAL A 209 17.35 -2.98 -1.82
C VAL A 209 16.44 -3.40 -2.96
N ALA A 210 16.46 -2.69 -4.09
CA ALA A 210 15.61 -2.96 -5.26
C ALA A 210 15.85 -4.37 -5.80
N GLU A 211 17.10 -4.80 -5.90
CA GLU A 211 17.45 -6.17 -6.28
C GLU A 211 16.87 -7.20 -5.31
N ARG A 212 17.05 -6.96 -3.99
CA ARG A 212 16.75 -7.95 -2.95
C ARG A 212 15.31 -8.05 -2.54
N ILE A 213 14.51 -7.00 -2.66
CA ILE A 213 13.08 -7.07 -2.31
C ILE A 213 12.20 -7.38 -3.53
N ARG A 214 12.78 -7.43 -4.74
CA ARG A 214 12.02 -7.70 -5.96
C ARG A 214 11.35 -9.07 -5.87
N VAL A 215 10.03 -9.07 -6.08
CA VAL A 215 9.22 -10.27 -6.23
C VAL A 215 8.35 -10.05 -7.46
N ASP A 216 8.60 -10.83 -8.51
CA ASP A 216 7.71 -10.86 -9.67
C ASP A 216 6.55 -11.84 -9.39
N PRO A 217 5.28 -11.36 -9.36
CA PRO A 217 4.12 -12.22 -9.11
C PRO A 217 3.94 -13.34 -10.13
N ASP A 218 4.48 -13.17 -11.33
CA ASP A 218 4.31 -14.11 -12.44
C ASP A 218 5.45 -15.13 -12.51
N GLU A 219 6.64 -14.81 -11.98
CA GLU A 219 7.74 -15.76 -11.86
C GLU A 219 7.64 -16.61 -10.57
N CYS A 220 6.91 -16.13 -9.57
CA CYS A 220 6.78 -16.77 -8.24
C CYS A 220 5.44 -17.51 -8.03
N VAL A 221 4.77 -17.97 -9.10
CA VAL A 221 3.50 -18.71 -9.01
C VAL A 221 3.72 -20.11 -8.44
N ARG A 222 3.68 -20.20 -7.11
CA ARG A 222 3.84 -21.48 -6.41
C ARG A 222 2.56 -21.96 -5.71
N TRP A 223 1.74 -21.02 -5.24
CA TRP A 223 0.57 -21.33 -4.42
C TRP A 223 -0.64 -20.43 -4.77
N PRO A 224 -1.54 -20.90 -5.64
CA PRO A 224 -2.78 -20.20 -5.92
C PRO A 224 -3.59 -19.93 -4.65
N ALA A 225 -4.29 -18.79 -4.63
CA ALA A 225 -5.31 -18.54 -3.64
C ALA A 225 -6.50 -19.50 -3.82
N THR A 226 -7.16 -19.81 -2.71
CA THR A 226 -8.35 -20.66 -2.65
C THR A 226 -9.45 -19.93 -1.89
N GLY A 227 -10.70 -20.27 -2.19
CA GLY A 227 -11.87 -19.70 -1.56
C GLY A 227 -12.81 -19.07 -2.58
N LYS A 228 -13.83 -18.37 -2.08
CA LYS A 228 -14.81 -17.65 -2.88
C LYS A 228 -14.36 -16.19 -3.09
N ASN A 229 -15.10 -15.47 -3.93
CA ASN A 229 -14.97 -14.02 -4.11
C ASN A 229 -13.61 -13.62 -4.70
N LEU A 230 -13.04 -14.48 -5.55
CA LEU A 230 -11.74 -14.24 -6.19
C LEU A 230 -11.73 -13.01 -7.08
N ALA A 231 -12.86 -12.66 -7.71
CA ALA A 231 -13.04 -11.49 -8.56
C ALA A 231 -13.49 -10.24 -7.79
N GLU A 232 -13.94 -10.37 -6.54
CA GLU A 232 -14.69 -9.29 -5.90
C GLU A 232 -13.87 -8.02 -5.66
N GLY A 233 -14.33 -6.90 -6.25
CA GLY A 233 -13.66 -5.60 -6.24
C GLY A 233 -12.81 -5.30 -7.48
N LEU A 234 -12.63 -6.29 -8.37
CA LEU A 234 -11.86 -6.12 -9.60
C LEU A 234 -12.56 -5.21 -10.62
N ALA A 235 -13.91 -5.25 -10.71
CA ALA A 235 -14.66 -4.37 -11.59
C ALA A 235 -14.47 -2.92 -11.19
N ARG A 236 -14.54 -2.61 -9.88
CA ARG A 236 -14.24 -1.27 -9.36
C ARG A 236 -12.78 -0.87 -9.59
N PHE A 237 -11.82 -1.79 -9.42
CA PHE A 237 -10.41 -1.48 -9.68
C PHE A 237 -10.16 -1.09 -11.13
N LEU A 238 -10.59 -1.92 -12.08
CA LEU A 238 -10.39 -1.66 -13.50
C LEU A 238 -11.25 -0.48 -13.97
N ARG A 239 -12.52 -0.44 -13.53
CA ARG A 239 -13.62 0.48 -13.91
C ARG A 239 -13.95 0.45 -15.40
N PHE A 240 -12.95 0.56 -16.26
CA PHE A 240 -13.08 0.39 -17.70
C PHE A 240 -12.85 -1.06 -18.08
N CYS A 241 -13.65 -1.58 -19.01
CA CYS A 241 -13.41 -2.88 -19.60
C CYS A 241 -12.05 -2.90 -20.33
N PHE A 242 -11.16 -3.80 -19.96
CA PHE A 242 -9.85 -3.93 -20.61
C PHE A 242 -9.92 -4.45 -22.06
N ALA A 243 -11.07 -5.00 -22.49
CA ALA A 243 -11.29 -5.49 -23.85
C ALA A 243 -11.90 -4.43 -24.78
N CYS A 244 -13.03 -3.81 -24.40
CA CYS A 244 -13.75 -2.85 -25.25
C CYS A 244 -13.60 -1.38 -24.81
N GLY A 245 -13.09 -1.14 -23.60
CA GLY A 245 -12.94 0.20 -23.03
C GLY A 245 -14.21 0.79 -22.42
N ALA A 246 -15.36 0.11 -22.42
CA ALA A 246 -16.59 0.63 -21.82
C ALA A 246 -16.35 1.07 -20.36
N ASP A 247 -16.79 2.28 -19.99
CA ASP A 247 -16.70 2.82 -18.63
C ASP A 247 -17.83 2.26 -17.77
N ASP A 248 -17.54 1.88 -16.54
CA ASP A 248 -18.50 1.39 -15.53
C ASP A 248 -19.44 0.28 -16.05
N ALA A 249 -18.91 -0.56 -16.93
CA ALA A 249 -19.66 -1.65 -17.54
C ALA A 249 -19.20 -3.03 -17.05
N LEU A 250 -18.31 -3.08 -16.06
CA LEU A 250 -17.80 -4.31 -15.48
C LEU A 250 -18.59 -4.66 -14.22
N GLU A 251 -18.93 -5.93 -14.08
CA GLU A 251 -19.52 -6.50 -12.88
C GLU A 251 -18.67 -7.68 -12.41
N ASP A 252 -18.35 -7.72 -11.11
CA ASP A 252 -17.64 -8.82 -10.47
C ASP A 252 -18.56 -9.59 -9.50
N SER A 253 -18.48 -10.92 -9.54
CA SER A 253 -19.21 -11.79 -8.61
C SER A 253 -18.50 -13.14 -8.47
N ASP A 254 -18.21 -13.53 -7.24
CA ASP A 254 -17.45 -14.74 -6.91
C ASP A 254 -16.13 -14.83 -7.69
N GLU A 255 -16.03 -15.69 -8.70
CA GLU A 255 -14.86 -15.85 -9.57
C GLU A 255 -15.07 -15.25 -10.98
N ALA A 256 -16.19 -14.58 -11.25
CA ALA A 256 -16.53 -14.06 -12.57
C ALA A 256 -16.34 -12.54 -12.66
N LEU A 257 -15.81 -12.08 -13.79
CA LEU A 257 -15.84 -10.69 -14.26
C LEU A 257 -16.58 -10.66 -15.59
N VAL A 258 -17.63 -9.84 -15.69
CA VAL A 258 -18.47 -9.74 -16.89
C VAL A 258 -18.54 -8.28 -17.35
N CYS A 259 -18.56 -8.06 -18.67
CA CYS A 259 -18.77 -6.73 -19.23
C CYS A 259 -20.13 -6.62 -19.93
N ALA A 260 -20.98 -5.69 -19.50
CA ALA A 260 -22.26 -5.38 -20.15
C ALA A 260 -22.08 -4.72 -21.54
N GLY A 261 -20.95 -4.05 -21.78
CA GLY A 261 -20.68 -3.33 -23.04
C GLY A 261 -20.32 -4.23 -24.22
N CYS A 262 -19.50 -5.28 -24.00
CA CYS A 262 -19.11 -6.21 -25.07
C CYS A 262 -19.58 -7.65 -24.86
N GLY A 263 -20.25 -7.95 -23.74
CA GLY A 263 -20.65 -9.32 -23.38
C GLY A 263 -19.48 -10.23 -22.96
N GLY A 264 -18.26 -9.68 -22.84
CA GLY A 264 -17.09 -10.45 -22.43
C GLY A 264 -17.25 -11.03 -21.02
N ARG A 265 -16.79 -12.26 -20.84
CA ARG A 265 -16.80 -12.98 -19.56
C ARG A 265 -15.43 -13.58 -19.30
N TRP A 266 -14.91 -13.35 -18.10
CA TRP A 266 -13.64 -13.88 -17.64
C TRP A 266 -13.79 -14.54 -16.27
N GLU A 267 -13.13 -15.68 -16.09
CA GLU A 267 -12.94 -16.33 -14.79
C GLU A 267 -11.64 -15.79 -14.16
N VAL A 268 -11.72 -15.38 -12.90
CA VAL A 268 -10.59 -14.90 -12.11
C VAL A 268 -10.05 -16.07 -11.30
N SER A 269 -8.87 -16.55 -11.67
CA SER A 269 -8.22 -17.68 -10.99
C SER A 269 -7.58 -17.27 -9.66
N GLY A 270 -7.26 -18.26 -8.83
CA GLY A 270 -6.46 -18.09 -7.60
C GLY A 270 -5.04 -17.55 -7.83
N GLU A 271 -4.57 -17.55 -9.07
CA GLU A 271 -3.28 -16.99 -9.50
C GLU A 271 -3.43 -15.52 -9.93
N ASN A 272 -4.59 -14.89 -9.68
CA ASN A 272 -4.95 -13.57 -10.19
C ASN A 272 -4.80 -13.49 -11.72
N ARG A 273 -5.32 -14.49 -12.43
CA ARG A 273 -5.39 -14.49 -13.90
C ARG A 273 -6.84 -14.36 -14.34
N LEU A 274 -7.06 -13.63 -15.42
CA LEU A 274 -8.34 -13.46 -16.11
C LEU A 274 -8.38 -14.41 -17.30
N ARG A 275 -9.17 -15.49 -17.21
CA ARG A 275 -9.32 -16.50 -18.27
C ARG A 275 -10.63 -16.27 -19.01
N GLY A 276 -10.57 -16.02 -20.31
CA GLY A 276 -11.77 -15.85 -21.12
C GLY A 276 -11.57 -16.23 -22.59
N PRO A 277 -12.57 -15.98 -23.45
CA PRO A 277 -12.55 -16.41 -24.86
C PRO A 277 -11.36 -15.91 -25.68
N ALA A 278 -10.82 -14.73 -25.31
CA ALA A 278 -9.69 -14.10 -25.99
C ALA A 278 -8.32 -14.52 -25.44
N GLY A 279 -8.27 -15.48 -24.51
CA GLY A 279 -7.05 -15.95 -23.85
C GLY A 279 -7.01 -15.62 -22.35
N GLU A 280 -5.82 -15.78 -21.78
CA GLU A 280 -5.53 -15.53 -20.37
C GLU A 280 -4.70 -14.25 -20.22
N PHE A 281 -5.04 -13.43 -19.21
CA PHE A 281 -4.36 -12.17 -18.92
C PHE A 281 -4.01 -12.10 -17.42
N SER A 282 -2.86 -11.53 -17.05
CA SER A 282 -2.66 -11.06 -15.67
C SER A 282 -3.52 -9.83 -15.38
N ILE A 283 -3.74 -9.54 -14.08
CA ILE A 283 -4.36 -8.28 -13.67
C ILE A 283 -3.56 -7.07 -14.18
N ALA A 284 -2.23 -7.17 -14.18
CA ALA A 284 -1.35 -6.11 -14.69
C ALA A 284 -1.51 -5.88 -16.19
N GLU A 285 -1.67 -6.93 -17.00
CA GLU A 285 -1.94 -6.82 -18.43
C GLU A 285 -3.31 -6.19 -18.70
N ALA A 286 -4.34 -6.62 -17.96
CA ALA A 286 -5.67 -6.01 -18.04
C ALA A 286 -5.63 -4.52 -17.68
N TRP A 287 -4.92 -4.16 -16.60
CA TRP A 287 -4.74 -2.78 -16.18
C TRP A 287 -3.93 -1.96 -17.21
N ALA A 288 -2.88 -2.53 -17.80
CA ALA A 288 -2.13 -1.87 -18.87
C ALA A 288 -2.98 -1.58 -20.11
N LYS A 289 -3.91 -2.48 -20.47
CA LYS A 289 -4.88 -2.24 -21.55
C LYS A 289 -5.85 -1.10 -21.20
N VAL A 290 -6.33 -1.02 -19.95
CA VAL A 290 -7.15 0.10 -19.46
C VAL A 290 -6.40 1.42 -19.56
N ARG A 291 -5.17 1.49 -19.04
CA ARG A 291 -4.32 2.69 -19.15
C ARG A 291 -4.12 3.11 -20.61
N SER A 292 -3.79 2.17 -21.49
CA SER A 292 -3.63 2.43 -22.92
C SER A 292 -4.91 2.98 -23.58
N ALA A 293 -6.08 2.49 -23.18
CA ALA A 293 -7.36 2.98 -23.67
C ALA A 293 -7.66 4.40 -23.17
N LEU A 294 -7.40 4.67 -21.89
CA LEU A 294 -7.51 6.00 -21.29
C LEU A 294 -6.57 7.00 -21.96
N ASP A 295 -5.33 6.62 -22.25
CA ASP A 295 -4.37 7.47 -22.96
C ASP A 295 -4.85 7.85 -24.36
N ARG A 296 -5.40 6.90 -25.11
CA ARG A 296 -6.00 7.15 -26.43
C ARG A 296 -7.24 8.04 -26.36
N ARG A 297 -8.00 7.99 -25.27
CA ARG A 297 -9.12 8.90 -25.05
C ARG A 297 -8.60 10.29 -24.81
N TRP A 298 -7.70 10.47 -23.84
CA TRP A 298 -7.20 11.79 -23.47
C TRP A 298 -6.25 12.43 -24.50
N SER A 299 -5.66 11.68 -25.43
CA SER A 299 -4.86 12.25 -26.53
C SER A 299 -5.71 12.97 -27.58
N LYS A 300 -7.01 12.67 -27.66
CA LYS A 300 -7.95 13.26 -28.65
C LYS A 300 -8.58 14.59 -28.20
N GLY A 301 -8.21 15.11 -27.02
CA GLY A 301 -8.81 16.30 -26.38
C GLY A 301 -9.18 16.02 -24.93
N THR A 302 -9.45 17.05 -24.11
CA THR A 302 -9.81 16.90 -22.68
C THR A 302 -10.95 15.90 -22.52
N VAL A 303 -10.65 14.73 -21.98
CA VAL A 303 -11.69 13.77 -21.60
C VAL A 303 -12.07 14.09 -20.17
N ASP A 304 -13.33 14.44 -20.03
CA ASP A 304 -13.94 14.59 -18.73
C ASP A 304 -13.99 13.21 -18.05
N LEU A 305 -13.44 13.11 -16.85
CA LEU A 305 -13.60 11.94 -16.01
C LEU A 305 -14.60 12.29 -14.92
N ILE A 306 -15.68 11.54 -14.82
CA ILE A 306 -16.72 11.76 -13.81
C ILE A 306 -16.73 10.55 -12.88
N GLY A 307 -16.80 10.79 -11.58
CA GLY A 307 -16.76 9.75 -10.57
C GLY A 307 -18.04 8.92 -10.56
N LEU A 308 -17.96 7.67 -10.11
CA LEU A 308 -19.09 6.75 -10.11
C LEU A 308 -20.05 7.02 -8.95
N GLY A 309 -19.48 7.33 -7.78
CA GLY A 309 -20.22 7.64 -6.56
C GLY A 309 -19.89 9.00 -5.96
N GLU A 310 -20.40 9.23 -4.75
CA GLU A 310 -20.06 10.41 -3.97
C GLU A 310 -18.66 10.32 -3.38
N VAL A 311 -17.93 11.42 -3.49
CA VAL A 311 -16.60 11.59 -2.92
C VAL A 311 -16.64 12.64 -1.82
N SER A 312 -15.97 12.35 -0.71
CA SER A 312 -15.75 13.36 0.34
C SER A 312 -14.38 13.99 0.19
N VAL A 313 -14.33 15.33 0.21
CA VAL A 313 -13.09 16.11 0.30
C VAL A 313 -12.81 16.38 1.77
N ILE A 314 -11.60 16.05 2.21
CA ILE A 314 -11.17 16.18 3.61
C ILE A 314 -9.88 17.00 3.64
N ASP A 315 -9.83 18.06 4.43
CA ASP A 315 -8.60 18.83 4.66
C ASP A 315 -7.65 18.02 5.53
N ALA A 316 -6.53 17.59 4.95
CA ALA A 316 -5.48 16.80 5.57
C ALA A 316 -4.19 17.64 5.81
N SER A 317 -4.29 18.97 5.67
CA SER A 317 -3.17 19.90 5.96
C SER A 317 -2.87 19.94 7.44
N LYS A 318 -3.93 19.86 8.25
CA LYS A 318 -3.83 19.76 9.69
C LYS A 318 -4.16 18.36 10.15
N PRO A 319 -3.70 18.03 11.37
CA PRO A 319 -4.07 16.78 11.95
C PRO A 319 -5.61 16.58 11.99
N GLN A 320 -6.48 17.56 12.18
CA GLN A 320 -7.90 17.27 12.49
C GLN A 320 -8.78 16.66 11.36
N TRP A 321 -8.23 16.31 10.19
CA TRP A 321 -8.91 15.70 9.02
C TRP A 321 -10.36 16.15 8.88
N LYS A 322 -10.55 17.43 8.57
CA LYS A 322 -11.88 18.05 8.59
C LYS A 322 -12.59 17.84 7.26
N PRO A 323 -13.85 17.36 7.26
CA PRO A 323 -14.67 17.36 6.05
C PRO A 323 -14.77 18.78 5.50
N VAL A 324 -14.55 18.93 4.20
CA VAL A 324 -14.67 20.20 3.46
C VAL A 324 -15.99 20.22 2.72
N THR A 325 -16.23 19.20 1.90
CA THR A 325 -17.43 19.08 1.06
C THR A 325 -17.61 17.64 0.59
N ARG A 326 -18.77 17.34 0.03
CA ARG A 326 -19.13 16.04 -0.56
C ARG A 326 -19.86 16.27 -1.87
N GLY A 327 -19.62 15.41 -2.86
CA GLY A 327 -20.30 15.46 -4.14
C GLY A 327 -19.67 14.52 -5.15
N LYS A 328 -20.07 14.63 -6.41
CA LYS A 328 -19.48 13.84 -7.49
C LYS A 328 -18.11 14.41 -7.84
N LEU A 329 -17.07 13.57 -7.88
CA LEU A 329 -15.76 13.98 -8.35
C LEU A 329 -15.78 14.12 -9.86
N ALA A 330 -15.28 15.23 -10.38
CA ALA A 330 -15.14 15.45 -11.81
C ALA A 330 -13.75 16.00 -12.11
N LEU A 331 -13.17 15.58 -13.23
CA LEU A 331 -12.05 16.22 -13.91
C LEU A 331 -12.58 16.71 -15.24
N ALA A 332 -12.79 18.01 -15.40
CA ALA A 332 -13.28 18.60 -16.64
C ALA A 332 -12.49 19.86 -16.98
N GLY A 333 -12.07 20.01 -18.24
CA GLY A 333 -11.27 21.17 -18.68
C GLY A 333 -9.97 21.39 -17.88
N GLY A 334 -9.39 20.34 -17.29
CA GLY A 334 -8.21 20.43 -16.43
C GLY A 334 -8.49 20.90 -14.98
N ILE A 335 -9.76 20.98 -14.59
CA ILE A 335 -10.18 21.31 -13.22
C ILE A 335 -10.72 20.05 -12.55
N LEU A 336 -10.18 19.74 -11.38
CA LEU A 336 -10.77 18.78 -10.44
C LEU A 336 -11.82 19.49 -9.60
N SER A 337 -13.02 18.91 -9.48
CA SER A 337 -14.09 19.47 -8.66
C SER A 337 -14.87 18.41 -7.89
N VAL A 338 -15.33 18.78 -6.70
CA VAL A 338 -16.27 18.02 -5.86
C VAL A 338 -17.11 19.03 -5.11
N GLY A 339 -18.41 19.10 -5.37
CA GLY A 339 -19.28 20.09 -4.72
C GLY A 339 -18.74 21.52 -4.85
N THR A 340 -18.44 22.17 -3.73
CA THR A 340 -17.87 23.54 -3.67
C THR A 340 -16.35 23.59 -3.80
N TRP A 341 -15.67 22.44 -3.76
CA TRP A 341 -14.22 22.36 -3.86
C TRP A 341 -13.81 22.22 -5.32
N GLN A 342 -12.85 23.03 -5.74
CA GLN A 342 -12.26 22.95 -7.08
C GLN A 342 -10.79 23.34 -7.05
N VAL A 343 -9.97 22.65 -7.83
CA VAL A 343 -8.57 23.00 -8.06
C VAL A 343 -8.17 22.63 -9.48
N PRO A 344 -7.28 23.40 -10.13
CA PRO A 344 -6.62 22.91 -11.33
C PRO A 344 -5.91 21.59 -11.03
N ILE A 345 -6.09 20.56 -11.86
CA ILE A 345 -5.24 19.36 -11.78
C ILE A 345 -3.77 19.77 -11.91
N ALA A 346 -3.53 20.87 -12.63
CA ALA A 346 -2.27 21.59 -12.74
C ALA A 346 -1.68 22.14 -11.42
N ASP A 347 -2.34 22.01 -10.28
CA ASP A 347 -1.78 22.37 -8.98
C ASP A 347 -1.41 21.15 -8.12
N VAL A 348 -1.75 19.93 -8.53
CA VAL A 348 -1.37 18.69 -7.84
C VAL A 348 0.12 18.42 -8.00
N VAL A 349 0.90 18.55 -6.93
CA VAL A 349 2.36 18.38 -6.93
C VAL A 349 2.80 17.00 -6.47
N ALA A 350 1.97 16.31 -5.70
CA ALA A 350 2.19 14.92 -5.30
C ALA A 350 0.87 14.27 -4.92
N HIS A 351 0.77 12.96 -5.06
CA HIS A 351 -0.38 12.19 -4.63
C HIS A 351 0.05 10.76 -4.26
N THR A 352 -0.81 10.04 -3.54
CA THR A 352 -0.57 8.65 -3.16
C THR A 352 -1.90 7.99 -2.83
N MET A 353 -2.06 6.73 -3.22
CA MET A 353 -3.18 5.94 -2.74
C MET A 353 -2.89 5.49 -1.31
N ASP A 354 -3.94 5.44 -0.48
CA ASP A 354 -3.80 5.05 0.92
C ASP A 354 -4.88 4.04 1.36
N TRP A 355 -4.78 3.64 2.63
CA TRP A 355 -5.66 2.68 3.27
C TRP A 355 -7.16 2.96 3.03
N GLY A 356 -7.92 1.89 2.85
CA GLY A 356 -9.37 1.95 2.75
C GLY A 356 -9.84 2.40 1.37
N ASP A 357 -10.31 3.63 1.27
CA ASP A 357 -10.92 4.23 0.08
C ASP A 357 -10.33 5.64 -0.20
N LEU A 358 -9.11 5.90 0.28
CA LEU A 358 -8.51 7.24 0.25
C LEU A 358 -7.46 7.41 -0.86
N ILE A 359 -7.47 8.61 -1.46
CA ILE A 359 -6.33 9.17 -2.19
C ILE A 359 -5.91 10.45 -1.47
N LEU A 360 -4.64 10.50 -1.07
CA LEU A 360 -4.02 11.71 -0.55
C LEU A 360 -3.44 12.54 -1.70
N ILE A 361 -3.72 13.84 -1.69
CA ILE A 361 -3.28 14.80 -2.69
C ILE A 361 -2.60 15.97 -1.99
N ARG A 362 -1.42 16.33 -2.46
CA ARG A 362 -0.74 17.58 -2.10
C ARG A 362 -0.77 18.50 -3.30
N THR A 363 -1.32 19.69 -3.12
CA THR A 363 -1.21 20.79 -4.07
C THR A 363 -0.18 21.81 -3.59
N ARG A 364 0.07 22.85 -4.38
CA ARG A 364 0.91 23.98 -3.95
C ARG A 364 0.37 24.73 -2.73
N ARG A 365 -0.93 24.62 -2.43
CA ARG A 365 -1.62 25.43 -1.41
C ARG A 365 -2.20 24.63 -0.26
N GLN A 366 -2.47 23.34 -0.46
CA GLN A 366 -3.19 22.52 0.52
C GLN A 366 -2.84 21.04 0.38
N ARG A 367 -3.07 20.30 1.45
CA ARG A 367 -3.04 18.83 1.46
C ARG A 367 -4.44 18.32 1.77
N ILE A 368 -4.96 17.48 0.91
CA ILE A 368 -6.34 17.01 0.94
C ILE A 368 -6.38 15.49 0.79
N ALA A 369 -7.38 14.87 1.39
CA ALA A 369 -7.76 13.50 1.10
C ALA A 369 -9.09 13.47 0.35
N LEU A 370 -9.12 12.71 -0.74
CA LEU A 370 -10.35 12.32 -1.41
C LEU A 370 -10.73 10.93 -0.90
N ARG A 371 -11.97 10.78 -0.40
CA ARG A 371 -12.53 9.49 0.01
C ARG A 371 -13.51 9.00 -1.07
N LEU A 372 -13.19 7.89 -1.71
CA LEU A 372 -13.88 7.32 -2.88
C LEU A 372 -14.37 5.88 -2.60
N PRO A 373 -15.45 5.68 -1.84
CA PRO A 373 -15.92 4.33 -1.46
C PRO A 373 -16.32 3.48 -2.66
N ASP A 374 -16.89 4.11 -3.69
CA ASP A 374 -17.54 3.44 -4.82
C ASP A 374 -16.82 3.64 -6.15
N ASP A 375 -15.59 4.18 -6.15
CA ASP A 375 -14.85 4.52 -7.38
C ASP A 375 -13.48 3.84 -7.47
N SER A 376 -12.91 3.84 -8.68
CA SER A 376 -11.57 3.32 -8.94
C SER A 376 -10.50 4.30 -8.49
N ARG A 377 -9.84 3.99 -7.38
CA ARG A 377 -8.66 4.72 -6.94
C ARG A 377 -7.54 4.66 -7.99
N ALA A 378 -7.39 3.53 -8.68
CA ALA A 378 -6.37 3.33 -9.70
C ALA A 378 -6.57 4.25 -10.91
N VAL A 379 -7.80 4.42 -11.40
CA VAL A 379 -8.11 5.33 -12.51
C VAL A 379 -7.85 6.78 -12.13
N TRP A 380 -8.31 7.21 -10.95
CA TRP A 380 -8.10 8.58 -10.49
C TRP A 380 -6.62 8.89 -10.25
N THR A 381 -5.88 7.96 -9.64
CA THR A 381 -4.42 8.06 -9.49
C THR A 381 -3.71 8.15 -10.83
N TYR A 382 -4.09 7.32 -11.81
CA TYR A 382 -3.52 7.40 -13.14
C TYR A 382 -3.80 8.75 -13.83
N ALA A 383 -4.97 9.34 -13.61
CA ALA A 383 -5.26 10.70 -14.09
C ALA A 383 -4.34 11.76 -13.45
N PHE A 384 -3.99 11.61 -12.17
CA PHE A 384 -3.02 12.48 -11.50
C PHE A 384 -1.59 12.26 -12.02
N ASP A 385 -1.17 11.01 -12.23
CA ASP A 385 0.18 10.64 -12.73
C ASP A 385 0.46 11.22 -14.12
N ARG A 386 -0.51 11.14 -15.04
CA ARG A 386 -0.38 11.67 -16.40
C ARG A 386 -0.06 13.16 -16.45
N ARG A 387 -0.43 13.87 -15.38
CA ARG A 387 -0.19 15.30 -15.25
C ARG A 387 1.17 15.59 -14.60
N THR A 388 1.61 14.77 -13.65
CA THR A 388 2.92 14.96 -12.98
C THR A 388 4.09 14.58 -13.88
N THR A 389 3.92 13.58 -14.76
CA THR A 389 4.96 13.16 -15.74
C THR A 389 5.15 14.12 -16.90
N ARG A 390 4.18 15.02 -17.18
CA ARG A 390 4.34 16.11 -18.16
C ARG A 390 5.01 17.37 -17.59
N ALA A 391 5.46 17.33 -16.33
CA ALA A 391 6.06 18.47 -15.62
C ALA A 391 7.53 18.25 -15.22
N VAL A 392 8.20 17.24 -15.79
CA VAL A 392 9.65 17.00 -15.65
C VAL A 392 10.34 17.21 -16.99
#